data_AF-X0ZSW3-F1
#
_entry.id   AF-X0ZSW3-F1
#
_cell.length_a   1.000
_cell.length_b   1.000
_cell.length_c   1.000
_cell.angle_alpha   90.00
_cell.angle_beta   90.00
_cell.angle_gamma   90.00
#
_symmetry.space_group_name_H-M   'P 1'
#
loop_
_entity.id
_entity.type
_entity.pdbx_description
1 polymer ?
#
loop_
_entity_poly.entity_id
_entity_poly.type
_entity_poly.pdbx_seq_one_letter_code
_entity_poly.pdbx_strand_id
1 'polypeptide(L)'
;MRKNLRRFRKNQVVLGTGDVNNRSQQFKLPEEIFSLNKISVYVNNKRWKRVDTLGDSSPSDRHYMVQREEGGELLIQFGDGANGSRLPSGKGNVTAT
;
A
#
# COMPACT_ATOMS: atom_id res chain seq x y z
N MET A 1 -15.68 29.62 0.77
CA MET A 1 -15.04 28.47 0.08
C MET A 1 -14.42 27.53 1.13
N ARG A 2 -14.96 26.32 1.29
CA ARG A 2 -14.43 25.35 2.26
C ARG A 2 -13.19 24.68 1.67
N LYS A 3 -11.99 25.04 2.15
CA LYS A 3 -10.77 24.26 1.91
C LYS A 3 -10.97 22.89 2.54
N ASN A 4 -11.12 21.85 1.72
CA ASN A 4 -11.16 20.47 2.18
C ASN A 4 -9.79 20.12 2.78
N LEU A 5 -9.68 20.28 4.10
CA LEU A 5 -8.53 19.86 4.88
C LEU A 5 -8.48 18.33 4.80
N ARG A 6 -7.60 17.78 3.95
CA ARG A 6 -7.23 16.36 4.03
C ARG A 6 -6.60 16.18 5.40
N ARG A 7 -7.35 15.61 6.36
CA ARG A 7 -6.81 15.17 7.65
C ARG A 7 -5.78 14.08 7.36
N PHE A 8 -4.51 14.46 7.27
CA PHE A 8 -3.42 13.49 7.36
C PHE A 8 -3.42 12.95 8.79
N ARG A 9 -3.47 11.62 8.95
CA ARG A 9 -3.28 11.00 10.26
C ARG A 9 -1.86 11.33 10.71
N LYS A 10 -1.68 11.75 11.97
CA LYS A 10 -0.44 12.33 12.52
C LYS A 10 0.82 11.44 12.39
N ASN A 11 0.69 10.17 11.99
CA ASN A 11 1.78 9.19 11.89
C ASN A 11 1.80 8.44 10.53
N GLN A 12 1.32 9.03 9.43
CA GLN A 12 1.42 8.42 8.10
C GLN A 12 2.78 8.72 7.43
N VAL A 13 3.45 7.68 6.96
CA VAL A 13 4.65 7.78 6.11
C VAL A 13 4.26 7.58 4.65
N VAL A 14 4.76 8.43 3.77
CA VAL A 14 4.58 8.28 2.31
C VAL A 14 5.50 7.16 1.82
N LEU A 15 4.93 6.13 1.20
CA LEU A 15 5.70 5.04 0.58
C LEU A 15 6.13 5.42 -0.83
N GLY A 16 5.26 6.12 -1.56
CA GLY A 16 5.56 6.58 -2.91
C GLY A 16 4.32 6.85 -3.75
N THR A 17 4.53 6.75 -5.06
CA THR A 17 3.59 7.11 -6.13
C THR A 17 3.07 5.85 -6.78
N GLY A 18 1.75 5.67 -6.78
CA GLY A 18 1.10 4.62 -7.57
C GLY A 18 1.16 4.96 -9.06
N ASP A 19 1.24 3.93 -9.89
CA ASP A 19 1.21 3.99 -11.36
C ASP A 19 0.45 2.78 -11.93
N VAL A 20 -0.69 3.04 -12.56
CA VAL A 20 -1.60 2.02 -13.10
C VAL A 20 -0.97 1.12 -14.18
N ASN A 21 0.10 1.60 -14.83
CA ASN A 21 0.78 0.86 -15.89
C ASN A 21 1.76 -0.18 -15.34
N ASN A 22 2.28 0.04 -14.13
CA ASN A 22 3.18 -0.90 -13.48
C ASN A 22 2.38 -1.91 -12.66
N ARG A 23 2.44 -3.17 -13.09
CA ARG A 23 1.75 -4.30 -12.47
C ARG A 23 2.51 -4.75 -11.23
N SER A 24 1.82 -5.24 -10.21
CA SER A 24 2.46 -5.80 -8.99
C SER A 24 3.40 -4.82 -8.31
N GLN A 25 3.03 -3.53 -8.23
CA GLN A 25 3.90 -2.54 -7.60
C GLN A 25 4.29 -2.92 -6.19
N GLN A 26 5.54 -2.61 -5.84
CA GLN A 26 6.12 -2.91 -4.55
C GLN A 26 6.73 -1.67 -3.91
N PHE A 27 6.66 -1.61 -2.58
CA PHE A 27 7.32 -0.57 -1.78
C PHE A 27 8.02 -1.21 -0.59
N LYS A 28 9.27 -0.82 -0.37
CA LYS A 28 10.06 -1.26 0.77
C LYS A 28 9.77 -0.39 1.99
N LEU A 29 9.69 -1.04 3.14
CA LEU A 29 9.51 -0.43 4.44
C LEU A 29 10.70 -0.79 5.35
N PRO A 30 11.34 0.19 5.98
CA PRO A 30 12.37 -0.09 6.98
C PRO A 30 11.74 -0.72 8.23
N GLU A 31 12.23 -1.89 8.64
CA GLU A 31 11.77 -2.58 9.87
C GLU A 31 12.02 -1.76 11.15
N GLU A 32 12.96 -0.79 11.10
CA GLU A 32 13.24 0.14 12.20
C GLU A 32 12.02 0.96 12.63
N ILE A 33 11.08 1.18 11.71
CA ILE A 33 9.90 2.05 11.91
C ILE A 33 8.62 1.22 11.93
N PHE A 34 8.58 0.08 11.23
CA PHE A 34 7.38 -0.71 11.03
C PHE A 34 7.51 -2.13 11.59
N SER A 35 6.62 -2.48 12.51
CA SER A 35 6.43 -3.88 12.90
C SER A 35 5.48 -4.56 11.92
N LEU A 36 5.86 -5.74 11.40
CA LEU A 36 5.06 -6.54 10.46
C LEU A 36 3.56 -6.55 10.82
N ASN A 37 3.22 -6.82 12.07
CA ASN A 37 1.82 -7.01 12.50
C ASN A 37 1.03 -5.71 12.75
N LYS A 38 1.64 -4.53 12.53
CA LYS A 38 1.03 -3.23 12.80
C LYS A 38 0.87 -2.33 11.57
N ILE A 39 1.25 -2.80 10.39
CA ILE A 39 1.19 -2.02 9.15
C ILE A 39 -0.23 -1.91 8.62
N SER A 40 -0.70 -0.68 8.45
CA SER A 40 -1.90 -0.35 7.67
C SER A 40 -1.55 0.51 6.46
N VAL A 41 -1.95 0.07 5.27
CA VAL A 41 -1.68 0.78 4.01
C VAL A 41 -2.91 1.56 3.54
N TYR A 42 -2.67 2.74 2.99
CA TYR A 42 -3.69 3.60 2.41
C TYR A 42 -3.26 4.08 1.02
N VAL A 43 -4.20 4.08 0.08
CA VAL A 43 -4.01 4.63 -1.26
C VAL A 43 -5.08 5.66 -1.52
N ASN A 44 -4.68 6.88 -1.93
CA ASN A 44 -5.60 8.02 -2.04
C ASN A 44 -6.41 8.24 -0.74
N ASN A 45 -5.77 8.07 0.42
CA ASN A 45 -6.39 8.14 1.76
C ASN A 45 -7.47 7.07 2.06
N LYS A 46 -7.67 6.07 1.19
CA LYS A 46 -8.55 4.94 1.44
C LYS A 46 -7.74 3.79 1.99
N ARG A 47 -8.18 3.16 3.08
CA ARG A 47 -7.52 1.98 3.64
C ARG A 47 -7.67 0.79 2.69
N TRP A 48 -6.58 0.09 2.46
CA TRP A 48 -6.56 -1.19 1.74
C TRP A 48 -6.55 -2.34 2.74
N LYS A 49 -6.97 -3.53 2.32
CA LYS A 49 -7.04 -4.71 3.19
C LYS A 49 -5.75 -5.53 3.02
N ARG A 50 -5.11 -5.86 4.14
CA ARG A 50 -3.99 -6.81 4.14
C ARG A 50 -4.53 -8.23 3.95
N VAL A 51 -3.86 -9.00 3.12
CA VAL A 51 -4.08 -10.45 2.95
C VAL A 51 -2.74 -11.18 3.02
N ASP A 52 -2.79 -12.48 3.29
CA ASP A 52 -1.59 -13.33 3.35
C ASP A 52 -1.06 -13.64 1.96
N THR A 53 -1.96 -13.80 0.98
CA THR A 53 -1.64 -13.99 -0.44
C THR A 53 -2.62 -13.19 -1.30
N LEU A 54 -2.14 -12.70 -2.44
CA LEU A 54 -2.97 -12.04 -3.44
C LEU A 54 -3.72 -13.03 -4.34
N GLY A 55 -3.35 -14.31 -4.36
CA GLY A 55 -3.90 -15.30 -5.29
C GLY A 55 -5.42 -15.50 -5.21
N ASP A 56 -6.03 -15.24 -4.06
CA ASP A 56 -7.48 -15.34 -3.86
C ASP A 56 -8.22 -14.00 -4.07
N SER A 57 -7.50 -12.96 -4.52
CA SER A 57 -8.05 -11.61 -4.66
C SER A 57 -8.62 -11.38 -6.06
N SER A 58 -9.83 -10.84 -6.14
CA SER A 58 -10.43 -10.41 -7.41
C SER A 58 -9.71 -9.18 -7.99
N PRO A 59 -9.74 -8.95 -9.32
CA PRO A 59 -9.21 -7.75 -9.96
C PRO A 59 -9.64 -6.41 -9.35
N SER A 60 -10.81 -6.35 -8.71
CA SER A 60 -11.33 -5.12 -8.08
C SER A 60 -10.93 -4.96 -6.61
N ASP A 61 -10.33 -5.98 -6.01
CA ASP A 61 -10.08 -6.01 -4.57
C ASP A 61 -8.89 -5.12 -4.21
N ARG A 62 -9.13 -4.17 -3.30
CA ARG A 62 -8.09 -3.27 -2.76
C ARG A 62 -7.26 -3.98 -1.71
N HIS A 63 -6.51 -4.98 -2.16
CA HIS A 63 -5.68 -5.84 -1.34
C HIS A 63 -4.21 -5.50 -1.48
N TYR A 64 -3.47 -5.73 -0.39
CA TYR A 64 -2.01 -5.74 -0.38
C TYR A 64 -1.54 -6.89 0.50
N MET A 65 -0.33 -7.37 0.26
CA MET A 65 0.35 -8.28 1.16
C MET A 65 1.64 -7.66 1.70
N VAL A 66 2.15 -8.21 2.80
CA VAL A 66 3.41 -7.79 3.41
C VAL A 66 4.28 -9.02 3.56
N GLN A 67 5.46 -8.99 2.95
CA GLN A 67 6.45 -10.05 3.05
C GLN A 67 7.71 -9.52 3.73
N ARG A 68 8.43 -10.42 4.41
CA ARG A 68 9.75 -10.11 4.94
C ARG A 68 10.79 -10.64 3.97
N GLU A 69 11.69 -9.77 3.54
CA GLU A 69 12.80 -10.14 2.66
C GLU A 69 14.00 -10.63 3.49
N GLU A 70 14.93 -11.35 2.85
CA GLU A 70 16.12 -11.92 3.52
C GLU A 70 16.99 -10.85 4.21
N GLY A 71 16.97 -9.62 3.72
CA GLY A 71 17.68 -8.48 4.32
C GLY A 71 17.01 -7.87 5.56
N GLY A 72 15.88 -8.41 6.03
CA GLY A 72 15.12 -7.84 7.13
C GLY A 72 14.33 -6.59 6.74
N GLU A 73 14.09 -6.36 5.45
CA GLU A 73 13.17 -5.33 4.99
C GLU A 73 11.75 -5.90 4.87
N LEU A 74 10.74 -5.04 5.04
CA LEU A 74 9.35 -5.40 4.76
C LEU A 74 8.98 -4.92 3.36
N LEU A 75 8.43 -5.82 2.55
CA LEU A 75 7.97 -5.53 1.20
C LEU A 75 6.44 -5.49 1.18
N ILE A 76 5.88 -4.34 0.79
CA ILE A 76 4.46 -4.21 0.47
C ILE A 76 4.27 -4.51 -1.00
N GLN A 77 3.40 -5.47 -1.33
CA GLN A 77 3.03 -5.79 -2.70
C GLN A 77 1.55 -5.57 -2.95
N PHE A 78 1.23 -4.99 -4.10
CA PHE A 78 -0.13 -4.75 -4.58
C PHE A 78 -0.51 -5.69 -5.73
N GLY A 79 -1.80 -5.71 -6.06
CA GLY A 79 -2.33 -6.52 -7.14
C GLY A 79 -1.86 -6.11 -8.54
N ASP A 80 -1.97 -7.05 -9.46
CA ASP A 80 -1.58 -6.94 -10.86
C ASP A 80 -2.76 -6.70 -11.82
N GLY A 81 -3.98 -6.56 -11.28
CA GLY A 81 -5.23 -6.43 -12.01
C GLY A 81 -5.87 -7.76 -12.40
N ALA A 82 -5.26 -8.89 -12.06
CA ALA A 82 -5.88 -10.22 -12.07
C ALA A 82 -6.07 -10.71 -10.62
N ASN A 83 -5.01 -10.64 -9.83
CA ASN A 83 -4.92 -11.02 -8.42
C ASN A 83 -4.86 -9.76 -7.56
N GLY A 84 -6.01 -9.12 -7.37
CA GLY A 84 -6.12 -7.83 -6.69
C GLY A 84 -6.00 -6.62 -7.62
N SER A 85 -6.49 -5.48 -7.14
CA SER A 85 -6.48 -4.19 -7.82
C SER A 85 -5.06 -3.65 -7.99
N ARG A 86 -4.80 -3.13 -9.19
CA ARG A 86 -3.64 -2.25 -9.44
C ARG A 86 -3.76 -0.96 -8.66
N LEU A 87 -2.63 -0.32 -8.43
CA LEU A 87 -2.62 1.02 -7.86
C LEU A 87 -3.15 2.04 -8.87
N PRO A 88 -4.05 2.95 -8.45
CA PRO A 88 -4.37 4.13 -9.25
C PRO A 88 -3.15 5.04 -9.32
N SER A 89 -2.95 5.68 -10.48
CA SER A 89 -1.90 6.67 -10.66
C SER A 89 -2.09 7.87 -9.72
N GLY A 90 -1.02 8.32 -9.08
CA GLY A 90 -1.07 9.52 -8.24
C GLY A 90 0.23 9.77 -7.48
N LYS A 91 0.63 11.05 -7.36
CA LYS A 91 1.87 11.44 -6.69
C LYS A 91 1.76 11.29 -5.18
N GLY A 92 2.66 10.50 -4.57
CA GLY A 92 2.72 10.33 -3.11
C GLY A 92 1.42 9.79 -2.51
N ASN A 93 0.63 9.05 -3.30
CA ASN A 93 -0.71 8.63 -2.91
C ASN A 93 -0.74 7.34 -2.09
N VAL A 94 0.40 6.66 -1.96
CA VAL A 94 0.55 5.44 -1.15
C VAL A 94 1.21 5.81 0.17
N THR A 95 0.57 5.45 1.28
CA THR A 95 1.05 5.74 2.64
C THR A 95 0.87 4.54 3.57
N ALA A 96 1.66 4.46 4.64
CA ALA A 96 1.51 3.48 5.72
C ALA A 96 1.47 4.14 7.11
N THR A 97 0.85 3.45 8.06
CA THR A 97 0.93 3.70 9.52
C THR A 97 1.27 2.41 10.24
#